data_AF-A0AAD8KGR3-F1
#
_entry.id   AF-A0AAD8KGR3-F1
#
_cell.length_a   1.000
_cell.length_b   1.000
_cell.length_c   1.000
_cell.angle_alpha   90.00
_cell.angle_beta   90.00
_cell.angle_gamma   90.00
#
_symmetry.space_group_name_H-M   'P 1'
#
loop_
_entity.id
_entity.type
_entity.pdbx_description
1 polymer ?
#
loop_
_entity_poly.entity_id
_entity_poly.type
_entity_poly.pdbx_seq_one_letter_code
_entity_poly.pdbx_strand_id
1 'polypeptide(L)'
;MEEETSSTTTTKTITSPKSTQQLAIEGQKHLQQTIQSAFHILSSLNDELCSSNLWTSSSSSSLHHAHAPLNGDVTSSDATHQFEIGTGALDEARLRYKSSVAALRSVLIAIPNSKKAKDYDVDEGSIDELDVQKMEEHAAGLRKELEIKNLHLKNLIDQFREFIADVSTWQSSVAG
;
A
#
# COMPACT_ATOMS: atom_id res chain seq x y z
N MET A 1 -4.35 -59.63 -9.43
CA MET A 1 -3.92 -59.58 -8.03
C MET A 1 -2.41 -59.38 -8.06
N GLU A 2 -1.90 -58.19 -8.37
CA GLU A 2 -2.11 -56.90 -7.69
C GLU A 2 -1.95 -57.01 -6.18
N GLU A 3 -0.80 -56.56 -5.67
CA GLU A 3 -0.78 -55.67 -4.51
C GLU A 3 0.45 -54.75 -4.56
N GLU A 4 0.17 -53.45 -4.70
CA GLU A 4 1.07 -52.33 -4.47
C GLU A 4 1.57 -52.33 -3.03
N THR A 5 2.84 -51.98 -2.82
CA THR A 5 3.25 -51.40 -1.54
C THR A 5 3.52 -49.91 -1.76
N SER A 6 2.59 -49.15 -1.19
CA SER A 6 2.43 -47.71 -1.25
C SER A 6 3.68 -46.92 -0.86
N SER A 7 3.97 -45.96 -1.72
CA SER A 7 4.79 -44.77 -1.52
C SER A 7 4.44 -44.03 -0.22
N THR A 8 5.40 -43.86 0.69
CA THR A 8 5.36 -42.73 1.65
C THR A 8 6.23 -41.61 1.09
N THR A 9 5.69 -40.93 0.07
CA THR A 9 6.25 -39.66 -0.39
C THR A 9 5.83 -38.60 0.61
N THR A 10 6.69 -38.32 1.57
CA THR A 10 6.61 -37.09 2.37
C THR A 10 6.85 -35.92 1.41
N THR A 11 5.77 -35.36 0.89
CA THR A 11 5.76 -34.11 0.15
C THR A 11 6.13 -32.97 1.12
N LYS A 12 7.42 -32.82 1.41
CA LYS A 12 7.96 -31.52 1.75
C LYS A 12 7.67 -30.64 0.54
N THR A 13 6.67 -29.76 0.65
CA THR A 13 6.46 -28.69 -0.31
C THR A 13 7.76 -27.88 -0.35
N ILE A 14 8.61 -28.19 -1.32
CA ILE A 14 9.81 -27.41 -1.63
C ILE A 14 9.27 -26.13 -2.28
N THR A 15 8.90 -25.15 -1.45
CA THR A 15 8.79 -23.78 -1.93
C THR A 15 10.21 -23.35 -2.27
N SER A 16 10.49 -23.17 -3.56
CA SER A 16 11.74 -22.61 -4.02
C SER A 16 12.06 -21.32 -3.24
N PRO A 17 13.35 -21.02 -2.98
CA PRO A 17 13.71 -19.79 -2.31
C PRO A 17 13.19 -18.62 -3.15
N LYS A 18 12.24 -17.85 -2.60
CA LYS A 18 11.74 -16.64 -3.25
C LYS A 18 12.92 -15.70 -3.49
N SER A 19 13.08 -15.25 -4.73
CA SER A 19 14.12 -14.28 -5.08
C SER A 19 13.94 -13.00 -4.27
N THR A 20 15.05 -12.33 -3.95
CA THR A 20 15.06 -11.02 -3.27
C THR A 20 14.14 -10.01 -3.96
N GLN A 21 14.07 -10.02 -5.30
CA GLN A 21 13.16 -9.16 -6.07
C GLN A 21 11.69 -9.49 -5.81
N GLN A 22 11.34 -10.79 -5.73
CA GLN A 22 9.98 -11.24 -5.45
C GLN A 22 9.57 -10.89 -4.02
N LEU A 23 10.47 -11.04 -3.06
CA LEU A 23 10.27 -10.59 -1.68
C LEU A 23 10.09 -9.07 -1.60
N ALA A 24 10.83 -8.28 -2.38
CA ALA A 24 10.64 -6.82 -2.42
C ALA A 24 9.25 -6.43 -2.95
N ILE A 25 8.78 -7.07 -4.03
CA ILE A 25 7.44 -6.86 -4.59
C ILE A 25 6.35 -7.26 -3.58
N GLU A 26 6.51 -8.42 -2.93
CA GLU A 26 5.59 -8.90 -1.89
C GLU A 26 5.58 -7.95 -0.67
N GLY A 27 6.75 -7.44 -0.28
CA GLY A 27 6.89 -6.44 0.78
C GLY A 27 6.16 -5.13 0.45
N GLN A 28 6.31 -4.64 -0.78
CA GLN A 28 5.59 -3.45 -1.25
C GLN A 28 4.08 -3.65 -1.21
N LYS A 29 3.59 -4.82 -1.64
CA LYS A 29 2.17 -5.18 -1.56
C LYS A 29 1.67 -5.16 -0.10
N HIS A 30 2.37 -5.82 0.82
CA HIS A 30 1.97 -5.86 2.23
C HIS A 30 2.04 -4.49 2.91
N LEU A 31 2.98 -3.63 2.50
CA LEU A 31 3.03 -2.24 2.96
C LEU A 31 1.77 -1.48 2.54
N GLN A 32 1.37 -1.57 1.28
CA GLN A 32 0.13 -0.92 0.80
C GLN A 32 -1.11 -1.45 1.53
N GLN A 33 -1.21 -2.77 1.72
CA GLN A 33 -2.32 -3.38 2.48
C GLN A 33 -2.34 -2.92 3.94
N THR A 34 -1.18 -2.71 4.55
CA THR A 34 -1.05 -2.18 5.92
C THR A 34 -1.55 -0.74 5.99
N ILE A 35 -1.13 0.11 5.05
CA ILE A 35 -1.58 1.49 4.96
C ILE A 35 -3.10 1.55 4.75
N GLN A 36 -3.64 0.74 3.83
CA GLN A 36 -5.08 0.69 3.56
C GLN A 36 -5.88 0.23 4.79
N SER A 37 -5.42 -0.81 5.48
CA SER A 37 -6.09 -1.31 6.68
C SER A 37 -6.04 -0.28 7.81
N ALA A 38 -4.92 0.45 7.96
CA ALA A 38 -4.81 1.54 8.91
C ALA A 38 -5.77 2.68 8.59
N PHE A 39 -5.91 3.04 7.32
CA PHE A 39 -6.90 4.02 6.87
C PHE A 39 -8.32 3.57 7.21
N HIS A 40 -8.68 2.32 6.92
CA HIS A 40 -9.99 1.77 7.29
C HIS A 40 -10.24 1.80 8.81
N ILE A 41 -9.24 1.49 9.64
CA ILE A 41 -9.37 1.62 11.11
C ILE A 41 -9.73 3.07 11.46
N LEU A 42 -9.01 4.05 10.92
CA LEU A 42 -9.25 5.47 11.18
C LEU A 42 -10.64 5.91 10.70
N SER A 43 -11.05 5.49 9.50
CA SER A 43 -12.38 5.77 8.96
C SER A 43 -13.48 5.15 9.81
N SER A 44 -13.37 3.87 10.18
CA SER A 44 -14.37 3.20 11.03
C SER A 44 -14.46 3.84 12.42
N LEU A 45 -13.33 4.21 13.02
CA LEU A 45 -13.32 4.96 14.28
C LEU A 45 -13.99 6.34 14.11
N ASN A 46 -13.71 7.04 13.02
CA ASN A 46 -14.32 8.32 12.73
C ASN A 46 -15.85 8.20 12.55
N ASP A 47 -16.32 7.17 11.83
CA ASP A 47 -17.74 6.91 11.61
C ASP A 47 -18.46 6.56 12.91
N GLU A 48 -17.84 5.76 13.77
CA GLU A 48 -18.35 5.46 15.11
C GLU A 48 -18.46 6.74 15.94
N LEU A 49 -17.41 7.55 16.01
CA LEU A 49 -17.37 8.79 16.80
C LEU A 49 -18.34 9.87 16.28
N CYS A 50 -18.55 9.93 14.97
CA CYS A 50 -19.45 10.90 14.33
C CYS A 50 -20.91 10.44 14.28
N SER A 51 -21.20 9.19 14.67
CA SER A 51 -22.57 8.71 14.70
C SER A 51 -23.37 9.37 15.83
N SER A 52 -24.46 10.04 15.47
CA SER A 52 -25.35 10.83 16.36
C SER A 52 -25.88 10.01 17.55
N ASN A 53 -25.82 8.69 17.46
CA ASN A 53 -26.34 7.71 18.41
C ASN A 53 -25.54 7.68 19.72
N LEU A 54 -24.24 8.03 19.69
CA LEU A 54 -23.37 8.06 20.88
C LEU A 54 -23.57 9.32 21.73
N TRP A 55 -24.02 10.42 21.12
CA TRP A 55 -24.14 11.73 21.75
C TRP A 55 -25.57 12.04 22.19
N THR A 56 -26.58 11.41 21.59
CA THR A 56 -28.02 11.67 21.86
C THR A 56 -28.58 10.94 23.09
N SER A 57 -27.85 10.00 23.71
CA SER A 57 -28.29 9.31 24.94
C SER A 57 -28.05 10.08 26.25
N SER A 58 -27.65 11.36 26.22
CA SER A 58 -27.48 12.19 27.43
C SER A 58 -28.55 13.25 27.64
N SER A 59 -29.78 13.06 27.14
CA SER A 59 -30.89 13.99 27.41
C SER A 59 -32.23 13.30 27.62
N SER A 60 -32.36 12.56 28.73
CA SER A 60 -33.63 12.44 29.48
C SER A 60 -33.42 11.79 30.85
N SER A 61 -32.75 12.51 31.76
CA SER A 61 -32.95 12.27 33.20
C SER A 61 -34.32 12.82 33.62
N SER A 62 -35.36 11.98 33.52
CA SER A 62 -36.66 12.22 34.17
C SER A 62 -36.94 11.09 35.16
N LEU A 63 -36.32 11.17 36.32
CA LEU A 63 -36.45 10.25 37.45
C LEU A 63 -37.68 10.60 38.31
N HIS A 64 -38.92 10.34 37.89
CA HIS A 64 -40.07 10.31 38.84
C HIS A 64 -41.37 9.75 38.24
N HIS A 65 -41.64 8.46 38.46
CA HIS A 65 -42.76 8.03 39.34
C HIS A 65 -42.71 6.50 39.55
N ALA A 66 -42.55 6.11 40.82
CA ALA A 66 -42.78 4.76 41.29
C ALA A 66 -44.28 4.46 41.34
N HIS A 67 -44.69 3.26 40.89
CA HIS A 67 -45.76 2.44 41.47
C HIS A 67 -45.59 0.97 41.00
N ALA A 68 -45.53 0.06 41.98
CA ALA A 68 -45.28 -1.40 41.88
C ALA A 68 -46.60 -2.20 41.64
N PRO A 69 -46.71 -3.54 41.85
CA PRO A 69 -45.79 -4.70 41.74
C PRO A 69 -46.38 -5.96 40.99
N LEU A 70 -45.51 -6.94 40.69
CA LEU A 70 -45.67 -8.42 40.69
C LEU A 70 -46.81 -9.15 39.90
N ASN A 71 -46.45 -9.94 38.86
CA ASN A 71 -46.69 -11.40 38.68
C ASN A 71 -46.64 -11.84 37.20
N GLY A 72 -45.94 -12.95 36.89
CA GLY A 72 -46.17 -13.72 35.66
C GLY A 72 -44.90 -14.29 35.00
N ASP A 73 -44.65 -15.57 35.26
CA ASP A 73 -43.59 -16.47 34.79
C ASP A 73 -43.56 -16.69 33.24
N VAL A 74 -42.40 -17.18 32.75
CA VAL A 74 -42.15 -17.76 31.40
C VAL A 74 -42.14 -16.74 30.24
N THR A 75 -41.04 -16.46 29.52
CA THR A 75 -40.02 -17.33 28.94
C THR A 75 -38.64 -16.67 28.92
N SER A 76 -37.62 -17.44 29.28
CA SER A 76 -36.25 -17.28 28.80
C SER A 76 -36.22 -17.22 27.26
N SER A 77 -36.18 -16.01 26.72
CA SER A 77 -35.41 -15.74 25.51
C SER A 77 -34.36 -14.75 25.92
N ASP A 78 -33.13 -15.27 25.99
CA ASP A 78 -31.89 -14.55 26.14
C ASP A 78 -31.99 -13.21 25.40
N ALA A 79 -32.25 -12.16 26.17
CA ALA A 79 -32.03 -10.81 25.74
C ALA A 79 -30.51 -10.60 25.77
N THR A 80 -29.82 -11.34 24.90
CA THR A 80 -28.52 -10.98 24.35
C THR A 80 -28.74 -9.72 23.50
N HIS A 81 -29.16 -8.64 24.16
CA HIS A 81 -28.64 -7.30 23.86
C HIS A 81 -27.17 -7.27 24.33
N GLN A 82 -26.39 -8.24 23.87
CA GLN A 82 -24.96 -8.06 23.75
C GLN A 82 -24.85 -7.01 22.67
N PHE A 83 -24.56 -5.78 23.10
CA PHE A 83 -24.04 -4.70 22.30
C PHE A 83 -23.32 -5.25 21.06
N GLU A 84 -24.02 -5.32 19.92
CA GLU A 84 -23.43 -5.56 18.60
C GLU A 84 -22.76 -4.24 18.13
N ILE A 85 -22.09 -3.57 19.07
CA ILE A 85 -21.28 -2.38 18.92
C ILE A 85 -19.86 -2.91 19.08
N GLY A 86 -19.25 -3.31 17.96
CA GLY A 86 -17.82 -3.63 17.92
C GLY A 86 -17.37 -4.58 16.82
N THR A 87 -18.22 -5.48 16.32
CA THR A 87 -17.75 -6.68 15.63
C THR A 87 -17.75 -6.65 14.09
N GLY A 88 -18.16 -5.57 13.44
CA GLY A 88 -18.32 -5.59 11.98
C GLY A 88 -17.09 -5.16 11.19
N ALA A 89 -16.81 -3.85 11.23
CA ALA A 89 -15.86 -3.21 10.32
C ALA A 89 -14.54 -2.84 11.00
N LEU A 90 -14.59 -2.28 12.22
CA LEU A 90 -13.40 -1.87 12.97
C LEU A 90 -12.54 -3.08 13.36
N ASP A 91 -13.15 -4.12 13.92
CA ASP A 91 -12.43 -5.34 14.30
C ASP A 91 -11.84 -6.08 13.10
N GLU A 92 -12.56 -6.09 11.97
CA GLU A 92 -12.06 -6.66 10.72
C GLU A 92 -10.91 -5.82 10.14
N ALA A 93 -11.00 -4.49 10.17
CA ALA A 93 -9.91 -3.61 9.75
C ALA A 93 -8.66 -3.79 10.63
N ARG A 94 -8.86 -3.97 11.95
CA ARG A 94 -7.81 -4.29 12.91
C ARG A 94 -7.18 -5.66 12.64
N LEU A 95 -7.98 -6.67 12.32
CA LEU A 95 -7.50 -8.00 11.96
C LEU A 95 -6.65 -7.96 10.69
N ARG A 96 -7.12 -7.28 9.64
CA ARG A 96 -6.38 -7.10 8.38
C ARG A 96 -5.08 -6.35 8.58
N TYR A 97 -5.08 -5.29 9.39
CA TYR A 97 -3.87 -4.56 9.74
C TYR A 97 -2.85 -5.46 10.45
N LYS A 98 -3.28 -6.24 11.46
CA LYS A 98 -2.38 -7.18 12.15
C LYS A 98 -1.80 -8.21 11.20
N SER A 99 -2.64 -8.77 10.32
CA SER A 99 -2.25 -9.77 9.33
C SER A 99 -1.24 -9.22 8.32
N SER A 100 -1.52 -8.05 7.72
CA SER A 100 -0.63 -7.41 6.75
C SER A 100 0.71 -6.99 7.37
N VAL A 101 0.70 -6.53 8.62
CA VAL A 101 1.92 -6.21 9.37
C VAL A 101 2.74 -7.47 9.66
N ALA A 102 2.11 -8.58 10.04
CA ALA A 102 2.80 -9.84 10.26
C ALA A 102 3.45 -10.34 8.96
N ALA A 103 2.74 -10.27 7.83
CA ALA A 103 3.27 -10.63 6.52
C ALA A 103 4.44 -9.71 6.11
N LEU A 104 4.32 -8.39 6.31
CA LEU A 104 5.39 -7.43 6.04
C LEU A 104 6.64 -7.73 6.88
N ARG A 105 6.47 -8.00 8.18
CA ARG A 105 7.59 -8.39 9.07
C ARG A 105 8.26 -9.68 8.60
N SER A 106 7.47 -10.68 8.18
CA SER A 106 7.99 -11.93 7.64
C SER A 106 8.86 -11.68 6.40
N VAL A 107 8.40 -10.82 5.48
CA VAL A 107 9.17 -10.46 4.27
C VAL A 107 10.46 -9.71 4.64
N LEU A 108 10.40 -8.75 5.57
CA LEU A 108 11.57 -7.99 6.01
C LEU A 108 12.64 -8.89 6.65
N ILE A 109 12.23 -9.94 7.36
CA ILE A 109 13.14 -10.96 7.90
C ILE A 109 13.68 -11.87 6.78
N ALA A 110 12.87 -12.17 5.77
CA ALA A 110 13.26 -13.04 4.65
C ALA A 110 14.26 -12.39 3.68
N ILE A 111 14.19 -11.08 3.43
CA ILE A 111 15.06 -10.37 2.47
C ILE A 111 16.56 -10.51 2.79
N PRO A 112 17.04 -10.32 4.03
CA PRO A 112 18.44 -10.58 4.36
C PRO A 112 18.84 -12.05 4.18
N ASN A 113 17.91 -12.98 4.47
CA ASN A 113 18.16 -14.41 4.35
C ASN A 113 18.19 -14.89 2.90
N SER A 114 17.42 -14.26 2.00
CA SER A 114 17.46 -14.55 0.56
C SER A 114 18.77 -14.08 -0.09
N LYS A 115 19.45 -13.09 0.49
CA LYS A 115 20.81 -12.68 0.07
C LYS A 115 21.87 -13.68 0.55
N LYS A 116 21.81 -14.10 1.82
CA LYS A 116 22.73 -15.09 2.39
C LYS A 116 22.62 -16.48 1.76
N ALA A 117 21.41 -16.89 1.38
CA ALA A 117 21.19 -18.13 0.63
C ALA A 117 21.74 -18.05 -0.82
N LYS A 118 21.93 -16.83 -1.34
CA LYS A 118 22.57 -16.58 -2.62
C LYS A 118 24.10 -16.55 -2.48
N ASP A 119 24.65 -16.04 -1.38
CA ASP A 119 26.11 -16.07 -1.11
C ASP A 119 26.69 -17.48 -0.93
N TYR A 120 25.89 -18.48 -0.59
CA TYR A 120 26.36 -19.88 -0.47
C TYR A 120 26.35 -20.65 -1.80
N ASP A 121 25.76 -20.09 -2.87
CA ASP A 121 25.57 -20.76 -4.17
C ASP A 121 25.88 -19.84 -5.37
N VAL A 122 26.38 -18.63 -5.13
CA VAL A 122 26.70 -17.63 -6.16
C VAL A 122 28.10 -17.10 -5.91
N ASP A 123 29.03 -17.67 -6.68
CA ASP A 123 30.22 -16.99 -7.17
C ASP A 123 29.89 -15.50 -7.44
N GLU A 124 30.77 -14.62 -6.99
CA GLU A 124 30.62 -13.16 -6.89
C GLU A 124 30.55 -12.46 -8.28
N GLY A 125 30.06 -13.15 -9.31
CA GLY A 125 30.00 -12.74 -10.71
C GLY A 125 28.65 -13.05 -11.37
N SER A 126 27.62 -12.24 -11.12
CA SER A 126 26.60 -11.94 -12.15
C SER A 126 25.72 -10.77 -11.71
N ILE A 127 26.32 -9.59 -11.55
CA ILE A 127 25.72 -8.46 -12.24
C ILE A 127 25.93 -8.81 -13.72
N ASP A 128 24.88 -9.30 -14.36
CA ASP A 128 24.93 -9.76 -15.75
C ASP A 128 25.50 -8.60 -16.58
N GLU A 129 26.70 -8.78 -17.16
CA GLU A 129 27.42 -7.74 -17.92
C GLU A 129 26.50 -7.11 -19.00
N LEU A 130 25.56 -7.92 -19.49
CA LEU A 130 24.44 -7.55 -20.36
C LEU A 130 23.52 -6.46 -19.79
N ASP A 131 23.17 -6.51 -18.50
CA ASP A 131 22.27 -5.55 -17.86
C ASP A 131 22.96 -4.20 -17.63
N VAL A 132 24.27 -4.23 -17.33
CA VAL A 132 25.09 -3.01 -17.26
C VAL A 132 25.19 -2.34 -18.63
N GLN A 133 25.46 -3.12 -19.67
CA GLN A 133 25.56 -2.59 -21.03
C GLN A 133 24.24 -2.02 -21.54
N LYS A 134 23.11 -2.67 -21.25
CA LYS A 134 21.77 -2.15 -21.58
C LYS A 134 21.46 -0.85 -20.84
N MET A 135 21.82 -0.76 -19.57
CA MET A 135 21.61 0.44 -18.77
C MET A 135 22.47 1.61 -19.27
N GLU A 136 23.70 1.32 -19.68
CA GLU A 136 24.60 2.30 -20.29
C GLU A 136 24.08 2.80 -21.65
N GLU A 137 23.57 1.90 -22.49
CA GLU A 137 22.95 2.27 -23.78
C GLU A 137 21.72 3.17 -23.56
N HIS A 138 20.86 2.83 -22.60
CA HIS A 138 19.71 3.67 -22.24
C HIS A 138 20.15 5.04 -21.72
N ALA A 139 21.18 5.09 -20.88
CA ALA A 139 21.75 6.35 -20.39
C ALA A 139 22.34 7.19 -21.53
N ALA A 140 23.01 6.57 -22.51
CA ALA A 140 23.52 7.25 -23.70
C ALA A 140 22.38 7.82 -24.56
N GLY A 141 21.29 7.05 -24.74
CA GLY A 141 20.09 7.52 -25.45
C GLY A 141 19.48 8.75 -24.79
N LEU A 142 19.30 8.72 -23.46
CA LEU A 142 18.79 9.86 -22.70
C LEU A 142 19.69 11.10 -22.82
N ARG A 143 21.02 10.93 -22.78
CA ARG A 143 21.96 12.05 -22.97
C ARG A 143 21.81 12.69 -24.35
N LYS A 144 21.69 11.87 -25.40
CA LYS A 144 21.50 12.35 -26.77
C LYS A 144 20.16 13.10 -26.94
N GLU A 145 19.08 12.58 -26.36
CA GLU A 145 17.77 13.24 -26.39
C GLU A 145 17.80 14.59 -25.64
N LEU A 146 18.51 14.64 -24.50
CA LEU A 146 18.72 15.86 -23.74
C LEU A 146 19.47 16.92 -24.56
N GLU A 147 20.54 16.53 -25.25
CA GLU A 147 21.30 17.41 -26.15
C GLU A 147 20.42 17.98 -27.29
N ILE A 148 19.60 17.12 -27.91
CA ILE A 148 18.68 17.53 -28.97
C ILE A 148 17.64 18.54 -28.44
N LYS A 149 17.03 18.25 -27.29
CA LYS A 149 16.05 19.14 -26.66
C LYS A 149 16.66 20.48 -26.25
N ASN A 150 17.90 20.47 -25.75
CA ASN A 150 18.62 21.68 -25.38
C ASN A 150 18.93 22.55 -26.63
N LEU A 151 19.34 21.91 -27.73
CA LEU A 151 19.54 22.59 -29.01
C LEU A 151 18.25 23.24 -29.51
N HIS A 152 17.12 22.55 -29.42
CA HIS A 152 15.82 23.10 -29.82
C HIS A 152 15.43 24.32 -28.96
N LEU A 153 15.62 24.23 -27.65
CA LEU A 153 15.35 25.35 -26.74
C LEU A 153 16.22 26.57 -27.06
N LYS A 154 17.51 26.35 -27.35
CA LYS A 154 18.42 27.43 -27.77
C LYS A 154 17.93 28.12 -29.03
N ASN A 155 17.53 27.36 -30.06
CA ASN A 155 16.99 27.94 -31.29
C ASN A 155 15.73 28.76 -31.02
N LEU A 156 14.81 28.25 -30.19
CA LEU A 156 13.61 28.99 -29.83
C LEU A 156 13.93 30.30 -29.08
N ILE A 157 14.90 30.27 -28.17
CA ILE A 157 15.39 31.47 -27.47
C ILE A 157 15.99 32.47 -28.46
N ASP A 158 16.77 32.01 -29.44
CA ASP A 158 17.37 32.87 -30.46
C ASP A 158 16.30 33.52 -31.35
N GLN A 159 15.28 32.74 -31.76
CA GLN A 159 14.13 33.26 -32.50
C GLN A 159 13.32 34.29 -31.70
N PHE A 160 13.08 34.05 -30.40
CA PHE A 160 12.40 35.03 -29.55
C PHE A 160 13.23 36.30 -29.39
N ARG A 161 14.56 36.18 -29.27
CA ARG A 161 15.45 37.33 -29.14
C ARG A 161 15.45 38.18 -30.42
N GLU A 162 15.46 37.55 -31.59
CA GLU A 162 15.32 38.23 -32.88
C GLU A 162 13.96 38.91 -33.01
N PHE A 163 12.88 38.22 -32.68
CA PHE A 163 11.53 38.79 -32.69
C PHE A 163 11.41 40.02 -31.78
N ILE A 164 11.97 39.96 -30.56
CA ILE A 164 11.99 41.11 -29.65
C ILE A 164 12.77 42.28 -30.26
N ALA A 165 13.89 42.01 -30.92
CA ALA A 165 14.67 43.04 -31.60
C ALA A 165 13.85 43.72 -32.71
N ASP A 166 13.19 42.94 -33.56
CA ASP A 166 12.33 43.43 -34.64
C ASP A 166 11.20 44.31 -34.09
N VAL A 167 10.45 43.84 -33.08
CA VAL A 167 9.39 44.62 -32.44
C VAL A 167 9.92 45.92 -31.85
N SER A 168 11.11 45.88 -31.23
CA SER A 168 11.75 47.07 -30.67
C SER A 168 12.09 48.10 -31.75
N THR A 169 12.48 47.68 -32.97
CA THR A 169 12.71 48.60 -34.09
C THR A 169 11.43 49.33 -34.54
N TRP A 170 10.27 48.66 -34.44
CA TRP A 170 8.99 49.27 -34.80
C TRP A 170 8.52 50.27 -33.75
N GLN A 171 8.78 50.00 -32.47
CA GLN A 171 8.45 50.91 -31.37
C GLN A 171 9.32 52.17 -31.35
N SER A 172 10.57 52.10 -31.85
CA SER A 172 11.46 53.26 -31.91
C SER A 172 11.06 54.31 -32.97
N SER A 173 10.27 53.95 -33.99
CA SER A 173 9.88 54.87 -35.06
C SER A 173 8.58 55.66 -34.78
N VAL A 174 7.87 55.38 -33.68
CA VAL A 174 6.59 56.04 -33.33
C VAL A 174 6.74 57.14 -32.26
N ALA A 175 7.96 57.37 -31.76
CA ALA A 175 8.28 58.37 -30.73
C ALA A 175 8.90 59.67 -31.28
N GLY A 176 8.72 59.96 -32.57
CA GLY A 176 9.14 61.20 -33.24
C GLY A 176 7.96 62.07 -33.62
#